data_AF-A0A920UQR0-F1
#
_entry.id   AF-A0A920UQR0-F1
#
_cell.length_a   1.000
_cell.length_b   1.000
_cell.length_c   1.000
_cell.angle_alpha   90.00
_cell.angle_beta   90.00
_cell.angle_gamma   90.00
#
_symmetry.space_group_name_H-M   'P 1'
#
loop_
_entity.id
_entity.type
_entity.pdbx_description
1 polymer ?
#
loop_
_entity_poly.entity_id
_entity_poly.type
_entity_poly.pdbx_seq_one_letter_code
_entity_poly.pdbx_strand_id
1 'polypeptide(L)'
;MLDHGIKNATKVFETAGATDIYVDPLMRQSGWHLMGTARMGEDSSNSVVDKWGQAHDVDNLFIIDGSVFVTGAAVNPTPTIQALALRTADYIIANRNDLRG
;
A
#
# COMPACT_ATOMS: atom_id res chain seq x y z
N MET A 1 15.32 -5.95 11.30
CA MET A 1 13.95 -5.48 11.66
C MET A 1 13.12 -6.61 12.27
N LEU A 2 13.07 -7.79 11.64
CA LEU A 2 12.31 -8.95 12.17
C LEU A 2 12.78 -9.38 13.56
N ASP A 3 14.09 -9.60 13.77
CA ASP A 3 14.62 -9.99 15.09
C ASP A 3 14.33 -8.94 16.18
N HIS A 4 14.36 -7.66 15.80
CA HIS A 4 14.01 -6.56 16.70
C HIS A 4 12.52 -6.60 17.08
N GLY A 5 11.64 -6.86 16.11
CA GLY A 5 10.20 -7.03 16.34
C GLY A 5 9.90 -8.22 17.24
N ILE A 6 10.52 -9.37 17.00
CA ILE A 6 10.40 -10.58 17.84
C ILE A 6 10.86 -10.27 19.27
N LYS A 7 12.06 -9.68 19.44
CA LYS A 7 12.59 -9.32 20.77
C LYS A 7 11.64 -8.41 21.55
N ASN A 8 11.06 -7.40 20.89
CA ASN A 8 10.13 -6.49 21.55
C ASN A 8 8.80 -7.18 21.89
N ALA A 9 8.26 -8.01 20.98
CA ALA A 9 7.03 -8.76 21.22
C ALA A 9 7.19 -9.74 22.41
N THR A 10 8.32 -10.46 22.48
CA THR A 10 8.65 -11.33 23.62
C THR A 10 8.67 -10.53 24.92
N LYS A 11 9.36 -9.38 24.96
CA LYS A 11 9.41 -8.51 26.15
C LYS A 11 8.02 -8.04 26.60
N VAL A 12 7.13 -7.71 25.64
CA VAL A 12 5.75 -7.32 25.93
C VAL A 12 4.98 -8.49 26.57
N PHE A 13 5.10 -9.71 26.03
CA PHE A 13 4.43 -10.89 26.59
C PHE A 13 4.95 -11.27 27.99
N GLU A 14 6.27 -11.23 28.21
CA GLU A 14 6.87 -11.45 29.54
C GLU A 14 6.31 -10.45 30.56
N THR A 15 6.26 -9.17 30.19
CA THR A 15 5.75 -8.09 31.06
C THR A 15 4.26 -8.25 31.34
N ALA A 16 3.50 -8.80 30.39
CA ALA A 16 2.08 -9.11 30.54
C ALA A 16 1.80 -10.36 31.40
N GLY A 17 2.84 -11.09 31.83
CA GLY A 17 2.72 -12.28 32.69
C GLY A 17 2.51 -13.59 31.92
N ALA A 18 2.86 -13.66 30.64
CA ALA A 18 2.82 -14.91 29.89
C ALA A 18 3.78 -15.95 30.51
N THR A 19 3.29 -17.18 30.71
CA THR A 19 4.10 -18.28 31.28
C THR A 19 4.91 -19.04 30.24
N ASP A 20 4.41 -19.08 29.00
CA ASP A 20 5.02 -19.77 27.88
C ASP A 20 4.97 -18.87 26.64
N ILE A 21 6.11 -18.75 25.94
CA ILE A 21 6.24 -17.93 24.73
C ILE A 21 6.87 -18.77 23.63
N TYR A 22 6.15 -18.95 22.53
CA TYR A 22 6.63 -19.63 21.33
C TYR A 22 6.79 -18.63 20.20
N VAL A 23 7.92 -18.67 19.52
CA VAL A 23 8.20 -17.81 18.37
C VAL A 23 8.05 -18.63 17.09
N ASP A 24 7.08 -18.24 16.26
CA ASP A 24 6.96 -18.71 14.89
C ASP A 24 7.35 -17.56 13.93
N PRO A 25 8.57 -17.58 13.36
CA PRO A 25 9.06 -16.47 12.56
C PRO A 25 8.36 -16.38 11.19
N LEU A 26 8.11 -15.15 10.73
CA LEU A 26 7.52 -14.90 9.42
C LEU A 26 8.31 -15.56 8.29
N MET A 27 7.61 -16.24 7.39
CA MET A 27 8.19 -16.75 6.15
C MET A 27 8.50 -15.58 5.21
N ARG A 28 9.62 -15.65 4.48
CA ARG A 28 10.07 -14.58 3.59
C ARG A 28 9.01 -14.11 2.57
N GLN A 29 8.11 -15.00 2.15
CA GLN A 29 7.08 -14.73 1.15
C GLN A 29 5.67 -14.55 1.75
N SER A 30 5.51 -14.45 3.07
CA SER A 30 4.20 -14.41 3.73
C SER A 30 3.72 -12.99 4.08
N GLY A 31 4.19 -11.97 3.36
CA GLY A 31 3.76 -10.59 3.61
C GLY A 31 2.38 -10.27 3.03
N TRP A 32 2.01 -10.90 1.90
CA TRP A 32 0.75 -10.72 1.15
C TRP A 32 0.35 -9.26 0.81
N HIS A 33 1.18 -8.27 1.17
CA HIS A 33 1.03 -6.85 0.84
C HIS A 33 1.93 -6.50 -0.34
N LEU A 34 1.59 -7.01 -1.53
CA LEU A 34 2.27 -6.64 -2.77
C LEU A 34 1.96 -5.18 -3.10
N MET A 35 3.01 -4.36 -3.24
CA MET A 35 2.87 -2.91 -3.37
C MET A 35 3.94 -2.33 -4.30
N GLY A 36 3.65 -1.15 -4.86
CA GLY A 36 4.64 -0.31 -5.58
C GLY A 36 4.98 -0.70 -7.01
N THR A 37 4.33 -1.72 -7.59
CA THR A 37 4.59 -2.16 -8.98
C THR A 37 4.08 -1.19 -10.05
N ALA A 38 3.21 -0.24 -9.69
CA ALA A 38 2.69 0.82 -10.56
C ALA A 38 2.63 2.15 -9.79
N ARG A 39 3.72 2.48 -9.09
CA ARG A 39 3.76 3.58 -8.11
C ARG A 39 3.25 4.92 -8.67
N MET A 40 2.55 5.67 -7.82
CA MET A 40 2.18 7.06 -8.08
C MET A 40 3.42 7.97 -8.13
N GLY A 41 3.36 9.01 -8.95
CA GLY A 41 4.36 10.09 -8.97
C GLY A 41 3.96 11.22 -9.91
N GLU A 42 4.72 12.32 -9.88
CA GLU A 42 4.49 13.46 -10.77
C GLU A 42 5.29 13.35 -12.08
N ASP A 43 6.30 12.48 -12.12
CA ASP A 43 7.26 12.35 -13.22
C ASP A 43 7.11 10.97 -13.89
N SER A 44 6.57 10.97 -15.11
CA SER A 44 6.33 9.76 -15.90
C SER A 44 7.61 8.96 -16.24
N SER A 45 8.80 9.57 -16.12
CA SER A 45 10.05 8.82 -16.28
C SER A 45 10.34 7.87 -15.12
N ASN A 46 9.65 8.05 -13.99
CA ASN A 46 9.86 7.27 -12.79
C ASN A 46 8.55 6.79 -12.11
N SER A 47 7.36 7.18 -12.55
CA SER A 47 6.08 6.65 -12.06
C SER A 47 5.21 6.09 -13.19
N VAL A 48 4.22 5.27 -12.84
CA VAL A 48 3.29 4.67 -13.81
C VAL A 48 1.99 5.46 -13.88
N VAL A 49 1.54 5.95 -12.72
CA VAL A 49 0.33 6.75 -12.60
C VAL A 49 0.61 8.07 -11.88
N ASP A 50 -0.22 9.06 -12.14
CA ASP A 50 -0.16 10.34 -11.45
C ASP A 50 -0.71 10.25 -10.01
N LYS A 51 -0.83 11.40 -9.34
CA LYS A 51 -1.37 11.50 -7.97
C LYS A 51 -2.83 11.07 -7.81
N TRP A 52 -3.57 10.92 -8.90
CA TRP A 52 -4.97 10.49 -8.95
C TRP A 52 -5.11 9.02 -9.32
N GLY A 53 -4.02 8.32 -9.63
CA GLY A 53 -4.05 6.96 -10.14
C GLY A 53 -4.35 6.89 -11.64
N GLN A 54 -4.29 8.01 -12.36
CA GLN A 54 -4.42 8.07 -13.83
C GLN A 54 -3.10 7.68 -14.48
N ALA A 55 -3.12 6.78 -15.45
CA ALA A 55 -1.91 6.40 -16.18
C ALA A 55 -1.34 7.58 -16.95
N HIS A 56 -0.02 7.76 -16.92
CA HIS A 56 0.62 8.87 -17.65
C HIS A 56 0.50 8.73 -19.17
N ASP A 57 0.41 7.50 -19.69
CA ASP A 57 0.44 7.21 -21.12
C ASP A 57 -0.95 7.13 -21.76
N VAL A 58 -2.03 7.05 -20.97
CA VAL A 58 -3.39 6.79 -21.45
C VAL A 58 -4.41 7.58 -20.63
N ASP A 59 -5.02 8.59 -21.24
CA ASP A 59 -5.87 9.57 -20.56
C ASP A 59 -7.09 8.99 -19.84
N ASN A 60 -7.64 7.85 -20.29
CA ASN A 60 -8.83 7.25 -19.70
C ASN A 60 -8.55 5.95 -18.92
N LEU A 61 -7.29 5.66 -18.60
CA LEU A 61 -6.88 4.48 -17.84
C LEU A 61 -6.51 4.87 -16.40
N PHE A 62 -7.08 4.16 -15.43
CA PHE A 62 -6.79 4.35 -14.01
C PHE A 62 -6.40 3.02 -13.36
N ILE A 63 -5.45 3.07 -12.42
CA ILE A 63 -5.01 1.94 -11.60
C ILE A 63 -5.20 2.32 -10.14
N ILE A 64 -5.84 1.45 -9.36
CA ILE A 64 -6.11 1.69 -7.93
C ILE A 64 -6.04 0.36 -7.17
N ASP A 65 -4.90 0.07 -6.58
CA ASP A 65 -4.68 -1.04 -5.63
C ASP A 65 -3.36 -0.82 -4.86
N GLY A 66 -2.79 -1.86 -4.25
CA GLY A 66 -1.48 -1.76 -3.58
C GLY A 66 -0.32 -1.35 -4.50
N SER A 67 -0.41 -1.61 -5.80
CA SER A 67 0.66 -1.30 -6.77
C SER A 67 0.98 0.19 -6.84
N VAL A 68 0.03 1.07 -6.53
CA VAL A 68 0.20 2.52 -6.65
C VAL A 68 0.93 3.15 -5.46
N PHE A 69 1.18 2.37 -4.41
CA PHE A 69 1.83 2.85 -3.19
C PHE A 69 3.30 3.17 -3.44
N VAL A 70 3.75 4.35 -3.00
CA VAL A 70 5.17 4.75 -3.08
C VAL A 70 5.98 4.16 -1.92
N THR A 71 5.32 3.92 -0.78
CA THR A 71 5.93 3.37 0.44
C THR A 71 5.04 2.31 1.07
N GLY A 72 5.66 1.37 1.77
CA GLY A 72 4.95 0.43 2.65
C GLY A 72 4.77 1.00 4.05
N ALA A 73 3.73 0.54 4.75
CA ALA A 73 3.49 0.85 6.16
C ALA A 73 3.63 -0.40 7.04
N ALA A 74 3.72 -0.21 8.36
CA ALA A 74 3.72 -1.31 9.34
C ALA A 74 2.33 -1.92 9.57
N VAL A 75 1.31 -1.46 8.83
CA VAL A 75 -0.11 -1.84 8.98
C VAL A 75 -0.71 -2.24 7.64
N ASN A 76 -1.89 -2.83 7.68
CA ASN A 76 -2.56 -3.39 6.51
C ASN A 76 -2.94 -2.28 5.51
N PRO A 77 -2.70 -2.47 4.20
CA PRO A 77 -2.87 -1.41 3.19
C PRO A 77 -4.34 -1.20 2.76
N THR A 78 -5.23 -2.16 3.03
CA THR A 78 -6.61 -2.16 2.52
C THR A 78 -7.39 -0.87 2.81
N PRO A 79 -7.37 -0.30 4.04
CA PRO A 79 -8.08 0.95 4.30
C PRO A 79 -7.55 2.12 3.46
N THR A 80 -6.24 2.17 3.24
CA THR A 80 -5.61 3.19 2.38
C THR A 80 -5.97 2.97 0.91
N ILE A 81 -6.02 1.72 0.42
CA ILE A 81 -6.50 1.40 -0.93
C ILE A 81 -7.95 1.88 -1.11
N GLN A 82 -8.82 1.64 -0.13
CA GLN A 82 -10.21 2.09 -0.18
C GLN A 82 -10.33 3.62 -0.19
N ALA A 83 -9.52 4.31 0.63
CA ALA A 83 -9.48 5.77 0.63
C ALA A 83 -9.02 6.34 -0.72
N LEU A 84 -8.00 5.74 -1.35
CA LEU A 84 -7.56 6.12 -2.69
C LEU A 84 -8.64 5.84 -3.74
N ALA A 85 -9.32 4.70 -3.66
CA ALA A 85 -10.41 4.37 -4.57
C ALA A 85 -11.55 5.40 -4.54
N LEU A 86 -11.97 5.83 -3.34
CA LEU A 86 -12.98 6.89 -3.20
C LEU A 86 -12.47 8.22 -3.78
N ARG A 87 -11.25 8.63 -3.42
CA ARG A 87 -10.64 9.87 -3.92
C ARG A 87 -10.51 9.90 -5.45
N THR A 88 -10.09 8.79 -6.06
CA THR A 88 -9.97 8.69 -7.52
C THR A 88 -11.34 8.65 -8.19
N ALA A 89 -12.33 7.97 -7.59
CA ALA A 89 -13.70 7.99 -8.11
C ALA A 89 -14.27 9.41 -8.15
N ASP A 90 -14.08 10.20 -7.08
CA ASP A 90 -14.50 11.61 -7.04
C ASP A 90 -13.82 12.43 -8.15
N TYR A 91 -12.52 12.21 -8.36
CA TYR A 91 -11.77 12.85 -9.45
C TYR A 91 -12.31 12.47 -10.83
N ILE A 92 -12.57 11.18 -11.08
CA ILE A 92 -13.14 10.71 -12.35
C ILE A 92 -14.51 11.37 -12.57
N ILE A 93 -15.39 11.40 -11.56
CA ILE A 93 -16.72 12.00 -11.68
C ILE A 93 -16.61 13.49 -12.05
N ALA A 94 -15.72 14.23 -11.39
CA ALA A 94 -15.53 15.66 -11.62
C ALA A 94 -14.96 15.98 -13.01
N ASN A 95 -14.06 15.13 -13.53
CA ASN A 95 -13.29 15.42 -14.76
C ASN A 95 -13.70 14.54 -15.96
N ARG A 96 -14.73 13.70 -15.84
CA ARG A 96 -15.14 12.70 -16.86
C ARG A 96 -15.32 13.23 -18.30
N ASN A 97 -15.54 14.52 -18.49
CA ASN A 97 -15.67 15.11 -19.82
C ASN A 97 -14.30 15.33 -20.48
N ASP A 98 -13.27 15.61 -19.69
CA ASP A 98 -11.90 15.84 -20.13
C ASP A 98 -11.13 14.52 -20.34
N LEU A 99 -11.63 13.44 -19.75
CA LEU A 99 -11.09 12.08 -19.89
C LEU A 99 -11.55 11.36 -21.18
N ARG A 100 -12.25 12.04 -22.09
CA ARG A 100 -12.67 11.48 -23.37
C ARG A 100 -11.58 11.73 -24.40
N GLY A 101 -10.83 10.66 -24.74
CA GLY A 101 -9.96 10.65 -25.92
C GLY A 101 -10.73 10.85 -27.22
#